data_AF-A0A8X7NAS2-F1
#
_entry.id   AF-A0A8X7NAS2-F1
#
_cell.length_a   1.000
_cell.length_b   1.000
_cell.length_c   1.000
_cell.angle_alpha   90.00
_cell.angle_beta   90.00
_cell.angle_gamma   90.00
#
_symmetry.space_group_name_H-M   'P 1'
#
loop_
_entity.id
_entity.type
_entity.pdbx_description
1 polymer ?
#
loop_
_entity_poly.entity_id
_entity_poly.type
_entity_poly.pdbx_seq_one_letter_code
_entity_poly.pdbx_strand_id
1 'polypeptide(L)'
;MDTLTDAERADALAADLAVEQQPALAEPSTRTRTSLSAAAATARSPARRITLSRTEPEEVQDKDEAMVEENGDEEEELQQQETLLSEEAIAAQEEMAELAKDNPRLQQMNIALEKFLGLVDVATEQDKFLAAIPHVPSNDLQRLSRTLVGQLKSFVLTQHVQLVQGFEIDARLAELSEMVEEANARIAKGLQPDSEELKDAWRPHLTAAQVVLARQIPEQRDEIERLEAQLRELEEDNIQQEIQLKAVKADREAQVSKTRSALSNLDKTVKAMDFDEAMEKRIRETMDALLIEVGPRG
;
A
#
# COMPACT_ATOMS: atom_id res chain seq x y z
N MET A 1 15.92 -61.43 27.46
CA MET A 1 16.20 -60.21 28.23
C MET A 1 16.46 -59.11 27.21
N ASP A 2 15.93 -57.94 27.49
CA ASP A 2 16.10 -56.66 26.76
C ASP A 2 14.97 -56.33 25.78
N THR A 3 13.80 -56.12 26.38
CA THR A 3 12.75 -55.23 25.87
C THR A 3 13.17 -53.79 26.19
N LEU A 4 13.87 -53.14 25.27
CA LEU A 4 14.01 -51.68 25.26
C LEU A 4 12.70 -51.10 24.73
N THR A 5 12.07 -50.24 25.53
CA THR A 5 10.75 -49.67 25.29
C THR A 5 10.82 -48.55 24.25
N ASP A 6 9.79 -48.44 23.42
CA ASP A 6 9.63 -47.42 22.36
C ASP A 6 9.71 -45.95 22.86
N ALA A 7 9.69 -45.74 24.19
CA ALA A 7 9.87 -44.43 24.80
C ALA A 7 11.32 -43.91 24.70
N GLU A 8 12.33 -44.79 24.75
CA GLU A 8 13.74 -44.36 24.71
C GLU A 8 14.23 -44.04 23.29
N ARG A 9 13.51 -44.50 22.26
CA ARG A 9 13.81 -44.16 20.84
C ARG A 9 13.30 -42.79 20.44
N ALA A 10 12.24 -42.29 21.08
CA ALA A 10 11.69 -40.96 20.80
C ALA A 10 12.56 -39.85 21.41
N ASP A 11 13.17 -40.10 22.58
CA ASP A 11 14.02 -39.13 23.27
C ASP A 11 15.41 -38.97 22.58
N ALA A 12 15.92 -40.04 21.96
CA ALA A 12 17.16 -39.99 21.19
C ALA A 12 17.03 -39.19 19.87
N LEU A 13 15.84 -39.08 19.28
CA LEU A 13 15.58 -38.30 18.06
C LEU A 13 15.32 -36.81 18.34
N ALA A 14 14.86 -36.47 19.56
CA ALA A 14 14.66 -35.07 19.96
C ALA A 14 15.98 -34.37 20.31
N ALA A 15 16.99 -35.11 20.77
CA ALA A 15 18.31 -34.56 21.12
C ALA A 15 19.16 -34.19 19.89
N ASP A 16 18.95 -34.84 18.74
CA ASP A 16 19.73 -34.59 17.51
C ASP A 16 19.22 -33.38 16.69
N LEU A 17 17.99 -32.92 16.95
CA LEU A 17 17.40 -31.75 16.27
C LEU A 17 17.64 -30.41 17.00
N ALA A 18 18.21 -30.44 18.21
CA ALA A 18 18.40 -29.26 19.06
C ALA A 18 19.81 -28.65 19.02
N VAL A 19 20.74 -29.21 18.23
CA VAL A 19 22.16 -28.77 18.20
C VAL A 19 22.50 -27.88 16.99
N GLU A 20 21.60 -27.69 16.01
CA GLU A 20 21.94 -27.04 14.74
C GLU A 20 21.27 -25.67 14.50
N GLN A 21 21.05 -24.87 15.55
CA GLN A 21 20.76 -23.43 15.40
C GLN A 21 21.61 -22.59 16.34
N GLN A 22 22.91 -22.48 16.01
CA GLN A 22 23.70 -21.30 16.38
C GLN A 22 23.64 -20.28 15.24
N PRO A 23 23.19 -19.04 15.46
CA PRO A 23 23.40 -17.98 14.48
C PRO A 23 24.89 -17.58 14.51
N ALA A 24 25.56 -17.80 13.40
CA ALA A 24 26.91 -17.30 13.15
C ALA A 24 26.91 -15.77 13.22
N LEU A 25 27.55 -15.23 14.25
CA LEU A 25 28.06 -13.87 14.29
C LEU A 25 29.21 -13.77 13.28
N ALA A 26 29.03 -12.95 12.24
CA ALA A 26 30.11 -12.43 11.41
C ALA A 26 29.99 -10.90 11.30
N GLU A 27 31.14 -10.27 11.43
CA GLU A 27 31.43 -8.90 11.83
C GLU A 27 31.06 -7.77 10.85
N PRO A 28 31.07 -6.51 11.33
CA PRO A 28 30.68 -5.32 10.57
C PRO A 28 31.76 -4.89 9.57
N SER A 29 31.41 -4.87 8.28
CA SER A 29 32.20 -4.14 7.28
C SER A 29 31.99 -2.64 7.43
N THR A 30 32.98 -2.00 8.05
CA THR A 30 33.19 -0.56 8.00
C THR A 30 33.66 -0.16 6.60
N ARG A 31 32.90 0.70 5.94
CA ARG A 31 33.46 1.61 4.92
C ARG A 31 32.77 2.97 4.94
N THR A 32 33.49 3.88 5.57
CA THR A 32 33.58 5.32 5.36
C THR A 32 32.77 5.96 4.22
N ARG A 33 31.85 6.85 4.62
CA ARG A 33 31.96 8.33 4.51
C ARG A 33 31.92 8.91 3.08
N THR A 34 30.75 9.46 2.70
CA THR A 34 30.70 10.81 2.10
C THR A 34 29.46 11.55 2.59
N SER A 35 29.72 12.76 3.08
CA SER A 35 28.81 13.79 3.57
C SER A 35 28.02 14.47 2.46
N LEU A 36 26.72 14.71 2.68
CA LEU A 36 25.91 15.83 2.16
C LEU A 36 24.80 16.09 3.20
N SER A 37 25.12 16.72 4.33
CA SER A 37 24.77 18.11 4.63
C SER A 37 23.75 18.80 3.70
N ALA A 38 22.65 19.23 4.32
CA ALA A 38 21.88 20.43 4.07
C ALA A 38 21.05 20.56 2.77
N ALA A 39 19.75 20.32 2.91
CA ALA A 39 18.72 21.10 2.21
C ALA A 39 17.77 21.69 3.25
N ALA A 40 18.16 22.87 3.75
CA ALA A 40 17.28 23.80 4.42
C ALA A 40 16.31 24.37 3.35
N ALA A 41 15.01 24.20 3.55
CA ALA A 41 13.99 24.96 2.83
C ALA A 41 13.32 25.93 3.81
N THR A 42 14.09 26.95 4.18
CA THR A 42 13.55 28.23 4.66
C THR A 42 12.79 28.86 3.49
N ALA A 43 11.46 28.81 3.52
CA ALA A 43 10.63 29.58 2.61
C ALA A 43 10.79 31.07 2.96
N ARG A 44 11.67 31.73 2.20
CA ARG A 44 11.88 33.18 2.19
C ARG A 44 10.68 33.88 1.59
N SER A 45 10.18 34.89 2.31
CA SER A 45 9.32 35.95 1.78
C SER A 45 9.93 36.58 0.51
N PRO A 46 9.13 36.84 -0.54
CA PRO A 46 9.52 37.77 -1.58
C PRO A 46 9.21 39.20 -1.11
N ALA A 47 10.17 39.83 -0.42
CA ALA A 47 10.20 41.28 -0.31
C ALA A 47 10.52 41.87 -1.68
N ARG A 48 9.50 42.32 -2.43
CA ARG A 48 9.69 43.17 -3.61
C ARG A 48 10.13 44.56 -3.16
N ARG A 49 11.44 44.76 -3.18
CA ARG A 49 12.12 46.06 -3.17
C ARG A 49 11.75 46.79 -4.47
N ILE A 50 10.83 47.75 -4.39
CA ILE A 50 10.64 48.75 -5.45
C ILE A 50 11.71 49.82 -5.24
N THR A 51 12.52 50.03 -6.28
CA THR A 51 13.54 51.07 -6.37
C THR A 51 12.85 52.42 -6.53
N LEU A 52 13.05 53.32 -5.58
CA LEU A 52 12.74 54.74 -5.71
C LEU A 52 13.69 55.35 -6.75
N SER A 53 13.19 55.52 -7.97
CA SER A 53 13.83 56.35 -8.99
C SER A 53 13.56 57.81 -8.63
N ARG A 54 14.63 58.48 -8.21
CA ARG A 54 14.76 59.93 -8.04
C ARG A 54 14.60 60.62 -9.40
N THR A 55 13.59 61.45 -9.55
CA THR A 55 13.48 62.50 -10.58
C THR A 55 13.43 63.86 -9.88
N GLU A 56 14.35 64.73 -10.25
CA GLU A 56 14.45 66.12 -9.78
C GLU A 56 13.33 66.99 -10.39
N PRO A 57 13.04 68.16 -9.79
CA PRO A 57 11.86 68.95 -10.11
C PRO A 57 12.14 69.91 -11.28
N GLU A 58 11.15 70.06 -12.17
CA GLU A 58 11.07 71.21 -13.08
C GLU A 58 9.97 72.17 -12.62
N GLU A 59 10.33 73.45 -12.68
CA GLU A 59 9.61 74.62 -12.23
C GLU A 59 8.37 74.96 -13.08
N VAL A 60 7.35 75.44 -12.35
CA VAL A 60 6.48 76.59 -12.65
C VAL A 60 5.59 76.52 -13.91
N GLN A 61 4.28 76.50 -13.68
CA GLN A 61 3.39 77.52 -14.25
C GLN A 61 2.06 77.61 -13.50
N ASP A 62 1.79 78.82 -13.01
CA ASP A 62 0.51 79.30 -12.51
C ASP A 62 -0.62 79.02 -13.52
N LYS A 63 -1.76 78.57 -13.01
CA LYS A 63 -3.08 78.83 -13.60
C LYS A 63 -4.20 78.54 -12.59
N ASP A 64 -4.74 79.65 -12.08
CA ASP A 64 -6.14 79.96 -11.81
C ASP A 64 -7.13 78.82 -11.50
N GLU A 65 -7.71 78.94 -10.30
CA GLU A 65 -9.15 78.86 -10.01
C GLU A 65 -10.01 77.96 -10.91
N ALA A 66 -10.28 76.75 -10.42
CA ALA A 66 -11.58 76.10 -10.62
C ALA A 66 -11.91 75.26 -9.37
N MET A 67 -12.70 75.85 -8.47
CA MET A 67 -13.52 75.08 -7.53
C MET A 67 -14.56 74.31 -8.36
N VAL A 68 -14.39 73.00 -8.51
CA VAL A 68 -15.43 72.10 -9.05
C VAL A 68 -15.43 70.84 -8.20
N GLU A 69 -16.63 70.43 -7.81
CA GLU A 69 -16.95 69.31 -6.94
C GLU A 69 -16.37 67.99 -7.48
N GLU A 70 -15.33 67.46 -6.85
CA GLU A 70 -14.70 66.17 -7.21
C GLU A 70 -14.86 65.10 -6.09
N ASN A 71 -15.76 65.32 -5.13
CA ASN A 71 -16.03 64.34 -4.07
C ASN A 71 -17.07 63.27 -4.46
N GLY A 72 -17.76 63.41 -5.60
CA GLY A 72 -18.81 62.49 -6.03
C GLY A 72 -18.26 61.22 -6.69
N ASP A 73 -17.26 61.35 -7.55
CA ASP A 73 -16.75 60.25 -8.36
C ASP A 73 -15.93 59.24 -7.53
N GLU A 74 -15.17 59.70 -6.52
CA GLU A 74 -14.45 58.81 -5.60
C GLU A 74 -15.40 58.02 -4.68
N GLU A 75 -16.53 58.61 -4.29
CA GLU A 75 -17.54 57.91 -3.48
C GLU A 75 -18.28 56.84 -4.29
N GLU A 76 -18.53 57.07 -5.58
CA GLU A 76 -19.14 56.07 -6.47
C GLU A 76 -18.18 54.91 -6.77
N GLU A 77 -16.89 55.16 -7.00
CA GLU A 77 -15.89 54.10 -7.20
C GLU A 77 -15.68 53.23 -5.95
N LEU A 78 -15.63 53.86 -4.76
CA LEU A 78 -15.54 53.13 -3.50
C LEU A 78 -16.79 52.29 -3.22
N GLN A 79 -17.98 52.81 -3.53
CA GLN A 79 -19.22 52.05 -3.42
C GLN A 79 -19.25 50.86 -4.38
N GLN A 80 -18.81 51.05 -5.63
CA GLN A 80 -18.69 49.94 -6.59
C GLN A 80 -17.70 48.89 -6.10
N GLN A 81 -16.54 49.30 -5.58
CA GLN A 81 -15.54 48.37 -5.06
C GLN A 81 -16.03 47.63 -3.81
N GLU A 82 -16.79 48.30 -2.93
CA GLU A 82 -17.44 47.68 -1.77
C GLU A 82 -18.51 46.65 -2.18
N THR A 83 -19.29 46.95 -3.23
CA THR A 83 -20.27 45.99 -3.77
C THR A 83 -19.60 44.75 -4.35
N LEU A 84 -18.52 44.91 -5.12
CA LEU A 84 -17.79 43.78 -5.71
C LEU A 84 -17.14 42.88 -4.65
N LEU A 85 -16.55 43.48 -3.61
CA LEU A 85 -15.98 42.72 -2.48
C LEU A 85 -17.06 41.97 -1.69
N SER A 86 -18.27 42.54 -1.60
CA SER A 86 -19.40 41.88 -0.97
C SER A 86 -19.95 40.72 -1.82
N GLU A 87 -20.02 40.87 -3.15
CA GLU A 87 -20.46 39.79 -4.04
C GLU A 87 -19.51 38.60 -4.03
N GLU A 88 -18.19 38.83 -4.07
CA GLU A 88 -17.19 37.76 -4.00
C GLU A 88 -17.25 37.01 -2.65
N ALA A 89 -17.42 37.75 -1.55
CA ALA A 89 -17.58 37.16 -0.22
C ALA A 89 -18.87 36.33 -0.10
N ILE A 90 -19.99 36.81 -0.66
CA ILE A 90 -21.26 36.10 -0.67
C ILE A 90 -21.15 34.83 -1.50
N ALA A 91 -20.57 34.90 -2.70
CA ALA A 91 -20.35 33.72 -3.55
C ALA A 91 -19.47 32.67 -2.86
N ALA A 92 -18.38 33.09 -2.21
CA ALA A 92 -17.53 32.19 -1.44
C ALA A 92 -18.28 31.53 -0.27
N GLN A 93 -19.20 32.27 0.39
CA GLN A 93 -19.97 31.74 1.50
C GLN A 93 -21.08 30.78 1.03
N GLU A 94 -21.71 31.04 -0.11
CA GLU A 94 -22.66 30.13 -0.76
C GLU A 94 -21.98 28.83 -1.20
N GLU A 95 -20.83 28.92 -1.86
CA GLU A 95 -20.04 27.77 -2.28
C GLU A 95 -19.62 26.90 -1.09
N MET A 96 -19.20 27.53 0.00
CA MET A 96 -18.89 26.82 1.25
C MET A 96 -20.13 26.19 1.91
N ALA A 97 -21.30 26.82 1.79
CA ALA A 97 -22.54 26.28 2.32
C ALA A 97 -23.01 25.06 1.53
N GLU A 98 -22.82 25.05 0.20
CA GLU A 98 -23.09 23.89 -0.65
C GLU A 98 -22.15 22.73 -0.32
N LEU A 99 -20.83 22.98 -0.25
CA LEU A 99 -19.83 21.96 0.10
C LEU A 99 -20.04 21.39 1.51
N ALA A 100 -20.48 22.23 2.44
CA ALA A 100 -20.70 21.83 3.82
C ALA A 100 -22.03 21.11 4.04
N LYS A 101 -22.97 21.12 3.09
CA LYS A 101 -24.31 20.56 3.30
C LYS A 101 -24.30 19.10 3.75
N ASP A 102 -23.36 18.32 3.20
CA ASP A 102 -23.26 16.89 3.44
C ASP A 102 -22.24 16.54 4.55
N ASN A 103 -21.48 17.51 5.06
CA ASN A 103 -20.38 17.25 6.00
C ASN A 103 -20.51 18.06 7.31
N PRO A 104 -20.92 17.44 8.43
CA PRO A 104 -21.19 18.15 9.68
C PRO A 104 -19.94 18.79 10.30
N ARG A 105 -18.75 18.25 10.04
CA ARG A 105 -17.49 18.83 10.53
C ARG A 105 -17.09 20.06 9.73
N LEU A 106 -17.31 20.04 8.42
CA LEU A 106 -17.08 21.21 7.58
C LEU A 106 -18.02 22.35 7.97
N GLN A 107 -19.28 22.04 8.32
CA GLN A 107 -20.21 23.02 8.89
C GLN A 107 -19.69 23.63 10.19
N GLN A 108 -19.17 22.81 11.11
CA GLN A 108 -18.57 23.31 12.35
C GLN A 108 -17.35 24.20 12.10
N MET A 109 -16.53 23.88 11.10
CA MET A 109 -15.40 24.71 10.69
C MET A 109 -15.88 26.06 10.15
N ASN A 110 -16.92 26.07 9.31
CA ASN A 110 -17.52 27.30 8.80
C ASN A 110 -18.13 28.16 9.92
N ILE A 111 -18.84 27.55 10.87
CA ILE A 111 -19.38 28.25 12.05
C ILE A 111 -18.23 28.83 12.90
N ALA A 112 -17.11 28.12 13.04
CA ALA A 112 -15.94 28.63 13.75
C ALA A 112 -15.29 29.81 13.03
N LEU A 113 -15.25 29.76 11.68
CA LEU A 113 -14.77 30.87 10.86
C LEU A 113 -15.67 32.10 11.00
N GLU A 114 -16.99 31.94 10.92
CA GLU A 114 -17.94 33.03 11.13
C GLU A 114 -17.77 33.68 12.52
N LYS A 115 -17.59 32.85 13.56
CA LYS A 115 -17.27 33.36 14.91
C LYS A 115 -15.96 34.12 14.94
N PHE A 116 -14.93 33.64 14.23
CA PHE A 116 -13.65 34.35 14.13
C PHE A 116 -13.80 35.69 13.41
N LEU A 117 -14.55 35.75 12.29
CA LEU A 117 -14.82 36.99 11.60
C LEU A 117 -15.62 37.98 12.47
N GLY A 118 -16.54 37.48 13.30
CA GLY A 118 -17.22 38.31 14.31
C GLY A 118 -16.28 38.82 15.41
N LEU A 119 -15.25 38.06 15.80
CA LEU A 119 -14.22 38.54 16.72
C LEU A 119 -13.33 39.62 16.08
N VAL A 120 -13.06 39.51 14.78
CA VAL A 120 -12.36 40.55 14.02
C VAL A 120 -13.17 41.84 14.09
N ASP A 121 -14.49 41.80 13.87
CA ASP A 121 -15.35 42.99 13.96
C ASP A 121 -15.23 43.70 15.31
N VAL A 122 -15.30 42.94 16.41
CA VAL A 122 -15.13 43.47 17.76
C VAL A 122 -13.74 44.07 17.96
N ALA A 123 -12.68 43.44 17.44
CA ALA A 123 -11.32 43.97 17.53
C ALA A 123 -11.14 45.26 16.70
N THR A 124 -11.91 45.40 15.64
CA THR A 124 -11.88 46.52 14.69
C THR A 124 -12.95 47.59 14.95
N GLU A 125 -13.52 47.61 16.16
CA GLU A 125 -14.44 48.67 16.60
C GLU A 125 -13.82 50.06 16.43
N GLN A 126 -14.64 51.03 16.04
CA GLN A 126 -14.20 52.40 15.74
C GLN A 126 -13.46 53.05 16.91
N ASP A 127 -13.89 52.79 18.14
CA ASP A 127 -13.25 53.33 19.35
C ASP A 127 -11.79 52.89 19.48
N LYS A 128 -11.45 51.67 19.06
CA LYS A 128 -10.09 51.12 19.09
C LYS A 128 -9.23 51.71 17.99
N PHE A 129 -9.80 51.95 16.81
CA PHE A 129 -9.10 52.65 15.73
C PHE A 129 -8.82 54.11 16.06
N LEU A 130 -9.79 54.81 16.64
CA LEU A 130 -9.62 56.20 17.07
C LEU A 130 -8.57 56.32 18.19
N ALA A 131 -8.51 55.33 19.09
CA ALA A 131 -7.47 55.25 20.10
C ALA A 131 -6.06 54.98 19.50
N ALA A 132 -5.98 54.20 18.43
CA ALA A 132 -4.72 53.85 17.78
C ALA A 132 -4.19 54.94 16.84
N ILE A 133 -5.08 55.65 16.13
CA ILE A 133 -4.73 56.67 15.14
C ILE A 133 -5.57 57.95 15.39
N PRO A 134 -5.23 58.74 16.43
CA PRO A 134 -6.01 59.91 16.82
C PRO A 134 -5.88 61.11 15.87
N HIS A 135 -4.95 61.08 14.91
CA HIS A 135 -4.65 62.22 14.02
C HIS A 135 -5.48 62.25 12.73
N VAL A 136 -6.25 61.20 12.44
CA VAL A 136 -7.08 61.10 11.24
C VAL A 136 -8.53 61.47 11.60
N PRO A 137 -9.23 62.25 10.76
CA PRO A 137 -10.64 62.57 11.00
C PRO A 137 -11.50 61.31 11.08
N SER A 138 -12.46 61.32 12.00
CA SER A 138 -13.29 60.16 12.31
C SER A 138 -14.01 59.59 11.08
N ASN A 139 -14.54 60.43 10.19
CA ASN A 139 -15.26 59.97 8.99
C ASN A 139 -14.38 59.16 8.03
N ASP A 140 -13.15 59.62 7.78
CA ASP A 140 -12.23 58.94 6.86
C ASP A 140 -11.71 57.64 7.49
N LEU A 141 -11.50 57.64 8.81
CA LEU A 141 -11.12 56.45 9.56
C LEU A 141 -12.22 55.39 9.57
N GLN A 142 -13.49 55.80 9.62
CA GLN A 142 -14.63 54.90 9.52
C GLN A 142 -14.79 54.29 8.12
N ARG A 143 -14.54 55.07 7.07
CA ARG A 143 -14.52 54.57 5.68
C ARG A 143 -13.39 53.57 5.51
N LEU A 144 -12.17 53.95 5.89
CA LEU A 144 -10.98 53.10 5.80
C LEU A 144 -11.14 51.80 6.61
N SER A 145 -11.71 51.86 7.82
CA SER A 145 -11.90 50.66 8.63
C SER A 145 -12.93 49.72 8.03
N ARG A 146 -14.03 50.22 7.48
CA ARG A 146 -15.01 49.40 6.75
C ARG A 146 -14.40 48.76 5.52
N THR A 147 -13.69 49.52 4.69
CA THR A 147 -13.02 48.99 3.50
C THR A 147 -11.95 47.95 3.87
N LEU A 148 -11.11 48.22 4.87
CA LEU A 148 -10.07 47.28 5.30
C LEU A 148 -10.66 46.00 5.87
N VAL A 149 -11.68 46.10 6.73
CA VAL A 149 -12.33 44.93 7.34
C VAL A 149 -13.09 44.13 6.27
N GLY A 150 -13.76 44.81 5.34
CA GLY A 150 -14.44 44.18 4.19
C GLY A 150 -13.46 43.44 3.27
N GLN A 151 -12.34 44.08 2.92
CA GLN A 151 -11.26 43.44 2.14
C GLN A 151 -10.63 42.26 2.88
N LEU A 152 -10.40 42.40 4.19
CA LEU A 152 -9.83 41.33 5.00
C LEU A 152 -10.79 40.13 5.06
N LYS A 153 -12.09 40.37 5.27
CA LYS A 153 -13.11 39.31 5.34
C LYS A 153 -13.28 38.59 4.01
N SER A 154 -13.44 39.33 2.91
CA SER A 154 -13.54 38.76 1.56
C SER A 154 -12.29 37.95 1.20
N PHE A 155 -11.10 38.47 1.51
CA PHE A 155 -9.85 37.74 1.31
C PHE A 155 -9.80 36.44 2.12
N VAL A 156 -10.14 36.48 3.41
CA VAL A 156 -10.14 35.29 4.27
C VAL A 156 -11.14 34.25 3.78
N LEU A 157 -12.35 34.66 3.39
CA LEU A 157 -13.36 33.75 2.86
C LEU A 157 -12.90 33.11 1.55
N THR A 158 -12.39 33.90 0.61
CA THR A 158 -11.91 33.40 -0.69
C THR A 158 -10.73 32.45 -0.53
N GLN A 159 -9.76 32.78 0.34
CA GLN A 159 -8.64 31.88 0.65
C GLN A 159 -9.11 30.60 1.35
N HIS A 160 -10.13 30.67 2.19
CA HIS A 160 -10.72 29.49 2.84
C HIS A 160 -11.31 28.53 1.80
N VAL A 161 -12.06 29.03 0.81
CA VAL A 161 -12.57 28.20 -0.31
C VAL A 161 -11.42 27.53 -1.06
N GLN A 162 -10.40 28.31 -1.44
CA GLN A 162 -9.23 27.79 -2.15
C GLN A 162 -8.49 26.72 -1.34
N LEU A 163 -8.41 26.87 -0.02
CA LEU A 163 -7.77 25.89 0.85
C LEU A 163 -8.62 24.62 0.96
N VAL A 164 -9.93 24.75 1.11
CA VAL A 164 -10.86 23.62 1.22
C VAL A 164 -10.82 22.78 -0.05
N GLN A 165 -10.92 23.42 -1.21
CA GLN A 165 -10.86 22.74 -2.50
C GLN A 165 -9.46 22.21 -2.84
N GLY A 166 -8.42 23.02 -2.61
CA GLY A 166 -7.05 22.67 -2.99
C GLY A 166 -6.46 21.49 -2.21
N PHE A 167 -6.96 21.24 -1.00
CA PHE A 167 -6.53 20.10 -0.18
C PHE A 167 -7.61 19.00 -0.04
N GLU A 168 -8.74 19.14 -0.74
CA GLU A 168 -9.87 18.20 -0.66
C GLU A 168 -10.29 17.97 0.80
N ILE A 169 -10.36 19.07 1.57
CA ILE A 169 -10.64 19.03 3.01
C ILE A 169 -12.06 18.51 3.26
N ASP A 170 -12.98 18.80 2.35
CA ASP A 170 -14.35 18.28 2.33
C ASP A 170 -14.38 16.74 2.31
N ALA A 171 -13.65 16.11 1.39
CA ALA A 171 -13.57 14.65 1.28
C ALA A 171 -12.91 14.04 2.54
N ARG A 172 -11.79 14.60 2.98
CA ARG A 172 -11.05 14.09 4.16
C ARG A 172 -11.82 14.23 5.46
N LEU A 173 -12.55 15.32 5.65
CA LEU A 173 -13.39 15.50 6.83
C LEU A 173 -14.61 14.58 6.83
N ALA A 174 -15.11 14.21 5.64
CA ALA A 174 -16.21 13.25 5.50
C ALA A 174 -15.72 11.85 5.89
N GLU A 175 -14.59 11.41 5.33
CA GLU A 175 -13.92 10.15 5.70
C GLU A 175 -13.64 10.09 7.20
N LEU A 176 -13.15 11.19 7.78
CA LEU A 176 -12.92 11.26 9.23
C LEU A 176 -14.22 11.19 10.05
N SER A 177 -15.32 11.74 9.55
CA SER A 177 -16.62 11.65 10.23
C SER A 177 -17.12 10.21 10.23
N GLU A 178 -17.05 9.53 9.09
CA GLU A 178 -17.38 8.12 8.94
C GLU A 178 -16.54 7.24 9.88
N MET A 179 -15.21 7.40 9.87
CA MET A 179 -14.31 6.65 10.76
C MET A 179 -14.64 6.87 12.25
N VAL A 180 -15.04 8.09 12.64
CA VAL A 180 -15.40 8.37 14.03
C VAL A 180 -16.78 7.85 14.40
N GLU A 181 -17.75 7.91 13.49
CA GLU A 181 -19.06 7.27 13.70
C GLU A 181 -18.91 5.76 13.87
N GLU A 182 -18.10 5.13 13.02
CA GLU A 182 -17.79 3.72 13.13
C GLU A 182 -17.06 3.40 14.45
N ALA A 183 -16.04 4.19 14.81
CA ALA A 183 -15.34 4.02 16.08
C ALA A 183 -16.28 4.19 17.29
N ASN A 184 -17.18 5.18 17.27
CA ASN A 184 -18.16 5.39 18.32
C ASN A 184 -19.18 4.24 18.39
N ALA A 185 -19.61 3.71 17.24
CA ALA A 185 -20.47 2.54 17.19
C ALA A 185 -19.76 1.29 17.78
N ARG A 186 -18.47 1.13 17.50
CA ARG A 186 -17.64 0.05 18.07
C ARG A 186 -17.50 0.19 19.61
N ILE A 187 -17.30 1.42 20.11
CA ILE A 187 -17.26 1.71 21.55
C ILE A 187 -18.62 1.42 22.20
N ALA A 188 -19.72 1.87 21.58
CA ALA A 188 -21.07 1.65 22.08
C ALA A 188 -21.44 0.16 22.14
N LYS A 189 -20.91 -0.66 21.22
CA LYS A 189 -21.06 -2.13 21.23
C LYS A 189 -20.26 -2.81 22.35
N GLY A 190 -19.32 -2.13 23.02
CA GLY A 190 -18.52 -2.71 24.11
C GLY A 190 -17.68 -3.91 23.66
N LEU A 191 -17.17 -3.88 22.43
CA LEU A 191 -16.40 -4.97 21.85
C LEU A 191 -15.13 -5.26 22.67
N GLN A 192 -14.86 -6.54 22.90
CA GLN A 192 -13.66 -7.00 23.60
C GLN A 192 -12.40 -6.62 22.78
N PRO A 193 -11.29 -6.28 23.44
CA PRO A 193 -10.07 -5.83 22.78
C PRO A 193 -9.48 -6.84 21.81
N ASP A 194 -9.86 -8.12 21.84
CA ASP A 194 -9.35 -9.13 20.89
C ASP A 194 -10.32 -9.41 19.72
N SER A 195 -11.42 -8.67 19.63
CA SER A 195 -12.39 -8.83 18.54
C SER A 195 -11.81 -8.37 17.19
N GLU A 196 -12.19 -9.07 16.13
CA GLU A 196 -11.70 -8.76 14.78
C GLU A 196 -12.12 -7.37 14.28
N GLU A 197 -13.24 -6.85 14.78
CA GLU A 197 -13.75 -5.50 14.49
C GLU A 197 -12.91 -4.37 15.12
N LEU A 198 -11.95 -4.69 16.01
CA LEU A 198 -11.05 -3.73 16.67
C LEU A 198 -9.59 -3.83 16.18
N LYS A 199 -9.34 -4.51 15.06
CA LYS A 199 -7.99 -4.65 14.48
C LYS A 199 -7.41 -3.31 14.01
N ASP A 200 -8.26 -2.41 13.52
CA ASP A 200 -7.83 -1.10 12.97
C ASP A 200 -7.74 0.00 14.03
N ALA A 201 -8.20 -0.26 15.25
CA ALA A 201 -8.15 0.72 16.33
C ALA A 201 -6.69 0.90 16.79
N TRP A 202 -6.16 2.12 16.67
CA TRP A 202 -4.85 2.48 17.18
C TRP A 202 -4.76 2.18 18.67
N ARG A 203 -3.83 1.32 19.07
CA ARG A 203 -3.54 1.03 20.49
C ARG A 203 -2.28 1.79 20.90
N PRO A 204 -2.28 2.48 22.06
CA PRO A 204 -1.13 3.24 22.51
C PRO A 204 0.13 2.39 22.77
N HIS A 205 -0.01 1.07 22.89
CA HIS A 205 1.11 0.13 23.04
C HIS A 205 1.54 -0.54 21.72
N LEU A 206 0.88 -0.24 20.60
CA LEU A 206 1.21 -0.81 19.30
C LEU A 206 2.45 -0.10 18.75
N THR A 207 3.52 -0.85 18.55
CA THR A 207 4.73 -0.31 17.91
C THR A 207 4.55 -0.23 16.40
N ALA A 208 5.22 0.72 15.73
CA ALA A 208 5.15 0.87 14.28
C ALA A 208 5.47 -0.44 13.52
N ALA A 209 6.39 -1.25 14.06
CA ALA A 209 6.69 -2.59 13.51
C ALA A 209 5.48 -3.54 13.57
N GLN A 210 4.69 -3.50 14.64
CA GLN A 210 3.48 -4.32 14.78
C GLN A 210 2.37 -3.89 13.84
N VAL A 211 2.25 -2.59 13.52
CA VAL A 211 1.30 -2.10 12.51
C VAL A 211 1.66 -2.63 11.12
N VAL A 212 2.95 -2.60 10.76
CA VAL A 212 3.43 -3.13 9.47
C VAL A 212 3.19 -4.63 9.39
N LEU A 213 3.48 -5.38 10.47
CA LEU A 213 3.21 -6.82 10.53
C LEU A 213 1.71 -7.13 10.44
N ALA A 214 0.85 -6.36 11.11
CA ALA A 214 -0.61 -6.52 11.03
C ALA A 214 -1.12 -6.39 9.59
N ARG A 215 -0.54 -5.49 8.80
CA ARG A 215 -0.85 -5.34 7.37
C ARG A 215 -0.35 -6.51 6.51
N GLN A 216 0.77 -7.12 6.89
CA GLN A 216 1.39 -8.23 6.13
C GLN A 216 0.78 -9.60 6.44
N ILE A 217 0.16 -9.78 7.61
CA ILE A 217 -0.48 -11.04 8.02
C ILE A 217 -1.51 -11.58 7.00
N PRO A 218 -2.45 -10.80 6.41
CA PRO A 218 -3.39 -11.33 5.42
C PRO A 218 -2.67 -11.87 4.18
N GLU A 219 -1.72 -11.12 3.62
CA GLU A 219 -0.93 -11.55 2.46
C GLU A 219 -0.15 -12.85 2.75
N GLN A 220 0.40 -12.98 3.97
CA GLN A 220 1.08 -14.19 4.40
C GLN A 220 0.13 -15.38 4.55
N ARG A 221 -1.11 -15.16 5.00
CA ARG A 221 -2.11 -16.23 5.11
C ARG A 221 -2.53 -16.77 3.75
N ASP A 222 -2.74 -15.89 2.78
CA ASP A 222 -3.08 -16.28 1.42
C ASP A 222 -1.96 -17.11 0.77
N GLU A 223 -0.70 -16.72 1.00
CA GLU A 223 0.45 -17.48 0.49
C GLU A 223 0.60 -18.83 1.18
N ILE A 224 0.35 -18.92 2.50
CA ILE A 224 0.36 -20.20 3.22
C ILE A 224 -0.73 -21.13 2.67
N GLU A 225 -1.95 -20.64 2.47
CA GLU A 225 -3.05 -21.44 1.91
C GLU A 225 -2.71 -21.95 0.50
N ARG A 226 -2.08 -21.11 -0.32
CA ARG A 226 -1.58 -21.51 -1.65
C ARG A 226 -0.54 -22.63 -1.57
N LEU A 227 0.44 -22.50 -0.68
CA LEU A 227 1.50 -23.49 -0.49
C LEU A 227 0.94 -24.81 0.06
N GLU A 228 -0.01 -24.76 0.99
CA GLU A 228 -0.71 -25.94 1.51
C GLU A 228 -1.55 -26.65 0.44
N ALA A 229 -2.14 -25.91 -0.49
CA ALA A 229 -2.83 -26.49 -1.64
C ALA A 229 -1.85 -27.20 -2.59
N GLN A 230 -0.70 -26.58 -2.87
CA GLN A 230 0.35 -27.18 -3.70
C GLN A 230 0.97 -28.42 -3.06
N LEU A 231 1.18 -28.41 -1.74
CA LEU A 231 1.66 -29.59 -1.01
C LEU A 231 0.68 -30.75 -1.12
N ARG A 232 -0.62 -30.50 -0.95
CA ARG A 232 -1.65 -31.55 -1.12
C ARG A 232 -1.66 -32.13 -2.53
N GLU A 233 -1.55 -31.30 -3.57
CA GLU A 233 -1.47 -31.76 -4.95
C GLU A 233 -0.23 -32.63 -5.18
N LEU A 234 0.94 -32.22 -4.67
CA LEU A 234 2.18 -32.99 -4.79
C LEU A 234 2.13 -34.31 -4.01
N GLU A 235 1.50 -34.34 -2.83
CA GLU A 235 1.30 -35.56 -2.06
C GLU A 235 0.39 -36.54 -2.81
N GLU A 236 -0.71 -36.06 -3.40
CA GLU A 236 -1.60 -36.87 -4.23
C GLU A 236 -0.87 -37.45 -5.45
N ASP A 237 -0.10 -36.63 -6.16
CA ASP A 237 0.71 -37.06 -7.30
C ASP A 237 1.76 -38.10 -6.90
N ASN A 238 2.42 -37.92 -5.76
CA ASN A 238 3.41 -38.87 -5.26
C ASN A 238 2.76 -40.23 -4.96
N ILE A 239 1.61 -40.23 -4.29
CA ILE A 239 0.83 -41.45 -4.02
C ILE A 239 0.46 -42.15 -5.33
N GLN A 240 0.00 -41.41 -6.35
CA GLN A 240 -0.32 -41.98 -7.66
C GLN A 240 0.91 -42.59 -8.34
N GLN A 241 2.05 -41.91 -8.30
CA GLN A 241 3.31 -42.42 -8.84
C GLN A 241 3.78 -43.67 -8.10
N GLU A 242 3.67 -43.72 -6.78
CA GLU A 242 3.99 -44.94 -6.01
C GLU A 242 3.13 -46.13 -6.41
N ILE A 243 1.82 -45.92 -6.61
CA ILE A 243 0.89 -46.95 -7.05
C ILE A 243 1.30 -47.46 -8.44
N GLN A 244 1.61 -46.55 -9.37
CA GLN A 244 2.09 -46.91 -10.71
C GLN A 244 3.41 -47.69 -10.66
N LEU A 245 4.37 -47.25 -9.85
CA LEU A 245 5.66 -47.94 -9.68
C LEU A 245 5.48 -49.34 -9.07
N LYS A 246 4.58 -49.50 -8.10
CA LYS A 246 4.24 -50.83 -7.52
C LYS A 246 3.63 -51.74 -8.58
N ALA A 247 2.71 -51.24 -9.41
CA ALA A 247 2.13 -52.00 -10.51
C ALA A 247 3.18 -52.44 -11.54
N VAL A 248 4.03 -51.52 -12.01
CA VAL A 248 5.10 -51.82 -12.97
C VAL A 248 6.11 -52.83 -12.40
N LYS A 249 6.45 -52.74 -11.11
CA LYS A 249 7.31 -53.72 -10.44
C LYS A 249 6.67 -55.11 -10.44
N ALA A 250 5.39 -55.21 -10.09
CA ALA A 250 4.66 -56.48 -10.10
C ALA A 250 4.59 -57.09 -11.51
N ASP A 251 4.32 -56.29 -12.53
CA ASP A 251 4.31 -56.73 -13.93
C ASP A 251 5.68 -57.25 -14.38
N ARG A 252 6.75 -56.53 -14.01
CA ARG A 252 8.12 -56.93 -14.33
C ARG A 252 8.50 -58.24 -13.64
N GLU A 253 8.13 -58.42 -12.37
CA GLU A 253 8.35 -59.69 -11.64
C GLU A 253 7.57 -60.85 -12.28
N ALA A 254 6.33 -60.61 -12.72
CA ALA A 254 5.54 -61.59 -13.46
C ALA A 254 6.19 -61.95 -14.81
N GLN A 255 6.76 -60.98 -15.54
CA GLN A 255 7.50 -61.25 -16.78
C GLN A 255 8.81 -62.02 -16.52
N VAL A 256 9.57 -61.66 -15.48
CA VAL A 256 10.81 -62.35 -15.09
C VAL A 256 10.52 -63.79 -14.67
N SER A 257 9.45 -64.05 -13.92
CA SER A 257 9.08 -65.42 -13.54
C SER A 257 8.61 -66.27 -14.72
N LYS A 258 7.85 -65.68 -15.67
CA LYS A 258 7.47 -66.33 -16.94
C LYS A 258 8.68 -66.67 -17.79
N THR A 259 9.61 -65.74 -17.98
CA THR A 259 10.83 -65.96 -18.77
C THR A 259 11.74 -67.00 -18.12
N ARG A 260 11.91 -66.97 -16.78
CA ARG A 260 12.63 -68.03 -16.04
C ARG A 260 11.98 -69.39 -16.22
N SER A 261 10.66 -69.47 -16.16
CA SER A 261 9.92 -70.73 -16.38
C SER A 261 10.09 -71.24 -17.81
N ALA A 262 10.04 -70.34 -18.80
CA ALA A 262 10.28 -70.67 -20.20
C ALA A 262 11.72 -71.15 -20.44
N LEU A 263 12.73 -70.48 -19.88
CA LEU A 263 14.12 -70.90 -19.95
C LEU A 263 14.35 -72.25 -19.26
N SER A 264 13.71 -72.50 -18.11
CA SER A 264 13.79 -73.80 -17.45
C SER A 264 13.14 -74.91 -18.28
N ASN A 265 12.02 -74.61 -18.96
CA ASN A 265 11.40 -75.56 -19.89
C ASN A 265 12.29 -75.82 -21.11
N LEU A 266 12.93 -74.79 -21.66
CA LEU A 266 13.91 -74.93 -22.74
C LEU A 266 15.10 -75.78 -22.29
N ASP A 267 15.67 -75.52 -21.12
CA ASP A 267 16.76 -76.32 -20.54
C ASP A 267 16.34 -77.80 -20.36
N LYS A 268 15.12 -78.05 -19.89
CA LYS A 268 14.57 -79.42 -19.83
C LYS A 268 14.42 -80.06 -21.21
N THR A 269 13.94 -79.30 -22.22
CA THR A 269 13.85 -79.83 -23.59
C THR A 269 15.22 -80.09 -24.20
N VAL A 270 16.21 -79.24 -23.93
CA VAL A 270 17.59 -79.42 -24.40
C VAL A 270 18.22 -80.63 -23.74
N LYS A 271 18.08 -80.81 -22.42
CA LYS A 271 18.53 -82.02 -21.71
C LYS A 271 17.79 -83.28 -22.15
N ALA A 272 16.49 -83.19 -22.44
CA ALA A 272 15.75 -84.31 -23.03
C ALA A 272 16.18 -84.61 -24.47
N MET A 273 16.68 -83.59 -25.17
CA MET A 273 17.34 -83.70 -26.48
C MET A 273 18.83 -84.01 -26.36
N ASP A 274 19.39 -84.26 -25.16
CA ASP A 274 20.79 -84.72 -25.01
C ASP A 274 20.97 -85.87 -25.99
N PHE A 275 21.66 -85.57 -27.09
CA PHE A 275 21.74 -86.44 -28.23
C PHE A 275 22.46 -87.69 -27.76
N ASP A 276 21.71 -88.77 -27.60
CA ASP A 276 22.29 -90.06 -27.28
C ASP A 276 23.34 -90.37 -28.36
N GLU A 277 24.51 -90.91 -27.99
CA GLU A 277 25.61 -91.18 -28.93
C GLU A 277 25.14 -92.09 -30.09
N ALA A 278 24.09 -92.88 -29.82
CA ALA A 278 23.35 -93.67 -30.78
C ALA A 278 22.47 -92.85 -31.75
N MET A 279 21.85 -91.76 -31.30
CA MET A 279 21.06 -90.86 -32.14
C MET A 279 21.96 -89.98 -33.00
N GLU A 280 23.10 -89.53 -32.47
CA GLU A 280 24.12 -88.84 -33.25
C GLU A 280 24.73 -89.74 -34.33
N LYS A 281 25.02 -91.02 -33.99
CA LYS A 281 25.38 -92.04 -35.00
C LYS A 281 24.28 -92.27 -36.02
N ARG A 282 23.01 -92.33 -35.61
CA ARG A 282 21.88 -92.48 -36.54
C ARG A 282 21.74 -91.29 -37.47
N ILE A 283 21.94 -90.06 -36.99
CA ILE A 283 21.91 -88.85 -37.80
C ILE A 283 23.09 -88.83 -38.77
N ARG A 284 24.29 -89.26 -38.35
CA ARG A 284 25.43 -89.42 -39.26
C ARG A 284 25.21 -90.53 -40.28
N GLU A 285 24.65 -91.67 -39.89
CA GLU A 285 24.31 -92.77 -40.80
C GLU A 285 23.21 -92.38 -41.78
N THR A 286 22.19 -91.63 -41.37
CA THR A 286 21.17 -91.13 -42.30
C THR A 286 21.72 -90.02 -43.18
N MET A 287 22.63 -89.18 -42.68
CA MET A 287 23.31 -88.17 -43.49
C MET A 287 24.27 -88.82 -44.51
N ASP A 288 24.99 -89.88 -44.12
CA ASP A 288 25.83 -90.69 -45.01
C ASP A 288 24.97 -91.49 -46.01
N ALA A 289 23.85 -92.07 -45.59
CA ALA A 289 22.90 -92.73 -46.48
C ALA A 289 22.28 -91.75 -47.48
N LEU A 290 21.98 -90.52 -47.06
CA LEU A 290 21.55 -89.46 -47.94
C LEU A 290 22.68 -88.96 -48.84
N LEU A 291 23.93 -88.90 -48.36
CA LEU A 291 25.09 -88.60 -49.21
C LEU A 291 25.37 -89.71 -50.23
N ILE A 292 25.00 -90.96 -49.93
CA ILE A 292 25.06 -92.10 -50.84
C ILE A 292 23.87 -92.10 -51.82
N GLU A 293 22.65 -91.79 -51.38
CA GLU A 293 21.47 -91.67 -52.25
C GLU A 293 21.51 -90.40 -53.12
N VAL A 294 22.19 -89.34 -52.67
CA VAL A 294 22.34 -88.06 -53.37
C VAL A 294 23.72 -87.95 -54.05
N GLY A 295 24.59 -88.95 -53.93
CA GLY A 295 25.94 -88.94 -54.48
C GLY A 295 26.17 -89.94 -55.62
N PRO A 296 26.97 -89.61 -56.65
CA PRO A 296 27.22 -88.30 -57.25
C PRO A 296 26.31 -88.11 -58.47
N ARG A 297 25.76 -86.90 -58.66
CA ARG A 297 25.33 -86.49 -60.01
C ARG A 297 26.57 -86.40 -60.90
N GLY A 298 26.84 -87.50 -61.62
CA GLY A 298 27.25 -87.41 -63.02
C GLY A 298 26.05 -87.03 -63.88
#